data_AF-A0A059WI73-F1
#
_entry.id   AF-A0A059WI73-F1
#
_cell.length_a   1.000
_cell.length_b   1.000
_cell.length_c   1.000
_cell.angle_alpha   90.00
_cell.angle_beta   90.00
_cell.angle_gamma   90.00
#
_symmetry.space_group_name_H-M   'P 1'
#
loop_
_entity.id
_entity.type
_entity.pdbx_description
1 polymer ?
#
loop_
_entity_poly.entity_id
_entity_poly.type
_entity_poly.pdbx_seq_one_letter_code
_entity_poly.pdbx_strand_id
1 'polypeptide(L)'
;MYATPNSGAAVSAPPPHEAYAHAPDLRREMHQVLALGAARDGRQARTATGPLVAATTSERVWLLRRAALMDRMALDDPGPGPVAAAAETAGQLVRHDRRHPDLVAGPHHPDASALAPDHRRYVRQEYAAWTTAGRPTT
;
A
#
# COMPACT_ATOMS: atom_id res chain seq x y z
N MET A 1 -22.59 -37.95 -12.27
CA MET A 1 -21.20 -37.44 -12.25
C MET A 1 -21.27 -35.98 -12.68
N TYR A 2 -21.45 -35.05 -11.73
CA TYR A 2 -21.51 -33.61 -12.04
C TYR A 2 -20.15 -33.01 -11.69
N ALA A 3 -19.37 -32.69 -12.72
CA ALA A 3 -18.19 -31.86 -12.58
C ALA A 3 -18.65 -30.46 -12.20
N THR A 4 -18.43 -30.08 -10.94
CA THR A 4 -18.52 -28.69 -10.50
C THR A 4 -17.52 -27.86 -11.31
N PRO A 5 -17.94 -26.72 -11.89
CA PRO A 5 -17.01 -25.87 -12.63
C PRO A 5 -15.99 -25.32 -11.62
N ASN A 6 -14.71 -25.43 -11.95
CA ASN A 6 -13.62 -24.74 -11.25
C ASN A 6 -14.00 -23.26 -11.13
N SER A 7 -14.50 -22.86 -9.96
CA SER A 7 -14.66 -21.45 -9.62
C SER A 7 -13.28 -20.84 -9.72
N GLY A 8 -13.10 -19.97 -10.71
CA GLY A 8 -11.84 -19.31 -10.99
C GLY A 8 -11.22 -18.84 -9.69
N ALA A 9 -9.96 -19.22 -9.47
CA ALA A 9 -9.22 -18.87 -8.26
C ALA A 9 -9.44 -17.38 -8.00
N ALA A 10 -10.27 -17.08 -6.98
CA ALA A 10 -10.47 -15.72 -6.53
C ALA A 10 -9.10 -15.31 -6.04
N VAL A 11 -8.41 -14.54 -6.87
CA VAL A 11 -7.10 -14.00 -6.57
C VAL A 11 -7.31 -13.03 -5.42
N SER A 12 -7.17 -13.58 -4.22
CA SER A 12 -7.67 -13.03 -2.97
C SER A 12 -6.50 -12.34 -2.30
N ALA A 13 -6.36 -11.03 -2.52
CA ALA A 13 -5.48 -10.23 -1.66
C ALA A 13 -5.78 -10.59 -0.19
N PRO A 14 -4.75 -10.68 0.66
CA PRO A 14 -4.93 -11.17 2.03
C PRO A 14 -6.03 -10.37 2.75
N PRO A 15 -6.86 -11.04 3.59
CA PRO A 15 -7.85 -10.36 4.39
C PRO A 15 -7.14 -9.34 5.31
N PRO A 16 -7.82 -8.27 5.75
CA PRO A 16 -7.17 -7.18 6.47
C PRO A 16 -6.38 -7.60 7.71
N HIS A 17 -6.90 -8.57 8.48
CA HIS A 17 -6.25 -9.03 9.70
C HIS A 17 -4.91 -9.74 9.42
N GLU A 18 -4.80 -10.47 8.31
CA GLU A 18 -3.53 -11.06 7.87
C GLU A 18 -2.60 -10.00 7.30
N ALA A 19 -3.12 -9.14 6.42
CA ALA A 19 -2.33 -8.11 5.75
C ALA A 19 -1.65 -7.14 6.74
N TYR A 20 -2.32 -6.83 7.85
CA TYR A 20 -1.85 -5.88 8.86
C TYR A 20 -1.41 -6.52 10.18
N ALA A 21 -1.21 -7.84 10.22
CA ALA A 21 -0.82 -8.56 11.43
C ALA A 21 0.46 -8.02 12.09
N HIS A 22 1.39 -7.49 11.28
CA HIS A 22 2.67 -6.92 11.73
C HIS A 22 2.70 -5.39 11.69
N ALA A 23 1.57 -4.74 11.41
CA ALA A 23 1.52 -3.29 11.36
C ALA A 23 1.61 -2.72 12.79
N PRO A 24 2.35 -1.62 13.00
CA PRO A 24 2.35 -0.95 14.30
C PRO A 24 0.97 -0.35 14.60
N ASP A 25 0.73 0.05 15.85
CA ASP A 25 -0.51 0.72 16.23
C ASP A 25 -0.75 1.99 15.40
N LEU A 26 -2.02 2.37 15.23
CA LEU A 26 -2.42 3.47 14.35
C LEU A 26 -1.75 4.80 14.71
N ARG A 27 -1.58 5.10 16.01
CA ARG A 27 -0.96 6.35 16.45
C ARG A 27 0.51 6.38 16.07
N ARG A 28 1.25 5.30 16.33
CA ARG A 28 2.66 5.18 15.92
C ARG A 28 2.82 5.25 14.40
N GLU A 29 2.00 4.51 13.64
CA GLU A 29 2.05 4.53 12.18
C GLU A 29 1.79 5.94 11.64
N MET A 30 0.82 6.67 12.20
CA MET A 30 0.52 8.06 11.83
C MET A 30 1.74 8.97 12.02
N HIS A 31 2.42 8.91 13.17
CA HIS A 31 3.64 9.68 13.40
C HIS A 31 4.75 9.33 12.39
N GLN A 32 4.94 8.05 12.09
CA GLN A 32 5.96 7.60 11.13
C GLN A 32 5.65 8.06 9.71
N VAL A 33 4.39 7.97 9.27
CA VAL A 33 3.93 8.44 7.95
C VAL A 33 4.13 9.95 7.81
N LEU A 34 3.83 10.74 8.87
CA LEU A 34 4.06 12.18 8.88
C LEU A 34 5.54 12.53 8.79
N ALA A 35 6.40 11.85 9.56
CA ALA A 35 7.84 12.06 9.53
C ALA A 35 8.46 11.71 8.16
N LEU A 36 8.03 10.61 7.55
CA LEU A 36 8.45 10.21 6.21
C LEU A 36 8.00 11.23 5.14
N GLY A 37 6.79 11.77 5.28
CA GLY A 37 6.27 12.83 4.41
C GLY A 37 7.10 14.11 4.50
N ALA A 38 7.35 14.59 5.72
CA ALA A 38 8.18 15.78 5.94
C ALA A 38 9.61 15.60 5.39
N ALA A 39 10.21 14.41 5.58
CA ALA A 39 11.53 14.10 5.05
C ALA A 39 11.54 14.08 3.51
N ARG A 40 10.47 13.60 2.88
CA ARG A 40 10.29 13.63 1.42
C ARG A 40 10.17 15.08 0.94
N ASP A 41 9.30 15.88 1.52
CA ASP A 41 9.06 17.26 1.08
C ASP A 41 10.33 18.10 1.21
N GLY A 42 11.08 17.93 2.30
CA GLY A 42 12.39 18.55 2.49
C GLY A 42 13.48 18.06 1.52
N ARG A 43 13.34 16.87 0.91
CA ARG A 43 14.19 16.41 -0.21
C ARG A 43 13.74 16.99 -1.55
N GLN A 44 12.44 17.21 -1.76
CA GLN A 44 11.94 17.81 -3.00
C GLN A 44 12.22 19.32 -3.05
N ALA A 45 12.19 20.01 -1.91
CA ALA A 45 12.49 21.44 -1.80
C ALA A 45 13.99 21.76 -1.98
N ARG A 46 14.87 20.79 -1.71
CA ARG A 46 16.31 20.90 -2.00
C ARG A 46 16.58 20.28 -3.36
N THR A 47 17.49 20.83 -4.15
CA THR A 47 17.98 20.17 -5.37
C THR A 47 18.49 18.77 -4.97
N ALA A 48 17.72 17.73 -5.29
CA ALA A 48 17.91 16.41 -4.72
C ALA A 48 19.33 15.89 -5.03
N THR A 49 20.20 15.89 -4.02
CA THR A 49 21.62 15.55 -4.17
C THR A 49 21.87 14.04 -3.99
N GLY A 50 20.81 13.27 -3.73
CA GLY A 50 20.86 11.83 -3.53
C GLY A 50 20.54 11.02 -4.81
N PRO A 51 20.87 9.72 -4.84
CA PRO A 51 20.55 8.86 -5.97
C PRO A 51 19.04 8.78 -6.22
N LEU A 52 18.62 8.92 -7.49
CA LEU A 52 17.21 8.89 -7.90
C LEU A 52 16.50 7.60 -7.44
N VAL A 53 17.16 6.44 -7.56
CA VAL A 53 16.63 5.13 -7.14
C VAL A 53 16.27 5.11 -5.64
N ALA A 54 17.11 5.70 -4.79
CA ALA A 54 16.86 5.78 -3.35
C ALA A 54 15.67 6.70 -3.03
N ALA A 55 15.52 7.80 -3.79
CA ALA A 55 14.38 8.71 -3.66
C ALA A 55 13.06 8.03 -4.05
N THR A 56 13.03 7.32 -5.19
CA THR A 56 11.84 6.57 -5.65
C THR A 56 11.46 5.47 -4.68
N THR A 57 12.43 4.69 -4.18
CA THR A 57 12.17 3.65 -3.18
C THR A 57 11.60 4.23 -1.88
N SER A 58 12.14 5.35 -1.41
CA SER A 58 11.67 6.03 -0.19
C SER A 58 10.26 6.61 -0.36
N GLU A 59 9.98 7.20 -1.53
CA GLU A 59 8.65 7.67 -1.90
C GLU A 59 7.64 6.53 -1.91
N ARG A 60 8.00 5.39 -2.51
CA ARG A 60 7.13 4.22 -2.55
C ARG A 60 6.79 3.71 -1.16
N VAL A 61 7.79 3.58 -0.27
CA VAL A 61 7.56 3.15 1.12
C VAL A 61 6.60 4.11 1.82
N TRP A 62 6.77 5.42 1.65
CA TRP A 62 5.84 6.40 2.23
C TRP A 62 4.42 6.24 1.68
N LEU A 63 4.25 6.10 0.36
CA LEU A 63 2.94 5.89 -0.28
C LEU A 63 2.25 4.62 0.24
N LEU A 64 3.00 3.51 0.32
CA LEU A 64 2.48 2.24 0.81
C LEU A 64 2.01 2.33 2.25
N ARG A 65 2.84 2.91 3.13
CA ARG A 65 2.51 3.09 4.56
C ARG A 65 1.31 4.02 4.75
N ARG A 66 1.25 5.13 4.01
CA ARG A 66 0.11 6.05 4.03
C ARG A 66 -1.19 5.38 3.57
N ALA A 67 -1.15 4.63 2.46
CA ALA A 67 -2.33 3.93 1.95
C ALA A 67 -2.80 2.83 2.92
N ALA A 68 -1.87 2.08 3.51
CA ALA A 68 -2.19 1.07 4.52
C ALA A 68 -2.79 1.69 5.80
N LEU A 69 -2.28 2.84 6.25
CA LEU A 69 -2.84 3.58 7.38
C LEU A 69 -4.29 4.00 7.11
N MET A 70 -4.57 4.60 5.94
CA MET A 70 -5.93 5.02 5.59
C MET A 70 -6.87 3.82 5.42
N ASP A 71 -6.41 2.71 4.83
CA ASP A 71 -7.22 1.48 4.74
C ASP A 71 -7.60 0.96 6.12
N ARG A 72 -6.66 0.95 7.07
CA ARG A 72 -6.91 0.53 8.45
C ARG A 72 -7.86 1.46 9.19
N MET A 73 -7.74 2.78 9.01
CA MET A 73 -8.70 3.74 9.56
C MET A 73 -10.11 3.53 9.00
N ALA A 74 -10.23 3.27 7.70
CA ALA A 74 -11.51 2.98 7.05
C ALA A 74 -12.12 1.62 7.44
N LEU A 75 -11.31 0.70 7.98
CA LEU A 75 -11.79 -0.56 8.55
C LEU A 75 -12.25 -0.39 10.00
N ASP A 76 -11.60 0.48 10.76
CA ASP A 76 -11.92 0.79 12.16
C ASP A 76 -13.19 1.66 12.27
N ASP A 77 -13.30 2.70 11.43
CA ASP A 77 -14.47 3.57 11.31
C ASP A 77 -14.87 3.72 9.83
N PRO A 78 -15.82 2.90 9.33
CA PRO A 78 -16.17 2.82 7.90
C PRO A 78 -17.05 3.98 7.41
N GLY A 79 -16.77 5.20 7.86
CA GLY A 79 -17.44 6.41 7.37
C GLY A 79 -17.08 6.75 5.92
N PRO A 80 -17.91 7.56 5.22
CA PRO A 80 -17.65 7.97 3.83
C PRO A 80 -16.29 8.67 3.65
N GLY A 81 -15.88 9.48 4.64
CA GLY A 81 -14.60 10.18 4.64
C GLY A 81 -13.39 9.24 4.67
N PRO A 82 -13.24 8.40 5.72
CA PRO A 82 -12.17 7.40 5.79
C PRO A 82 -12.11 6.48 4.57
N VAL A 83 -13.25 5.99 4.09
CA VAL A 83 -13.32 5.11 2.91
C VAL A 83 -12.83 5.82 1.65
N ALA A 84 -13.24 7.08 1.43
CA ALA A 84 -12.77 7.86 0.29
C ALA A 84 -11.26 8.16 0.37
N ALA A 85 -10.76 8.52 1.55
CA ALA A 85 -9.33 8.76 1.78
C ALA A 85 -8.49 7.49 1.54
N ALA A 86 -8.98 6.33 1.95
CA ALA A 86 -8.34 5.04 1.68
C ALA A 86 -8.26 4.76 0.17
N ALA A 87 -9.35 4.95 -0.56
CA ALA A 87 -9.36 4.76 -2.01
C ALA A 87 -8.44 5.75 -2.74
N GLU A 88 -8.43 7.02 -2.34
CA GLU A 88 -7.58 8.04 -2.95
C GLU A 88 -6.10 7.72 -2.77
N THR A 89 -5.68 7.41 -1.54
CA THR A 89 -4.29 7.07 -1.23
C THR A 89 -3.86 5.75 -1.85
N ALA A 90 -4.74 4.75 -1.93
CA ALA A 90 -4.51 3.53 -2.70
C ALA A 90 -4.26 3.84 -4.19
N GLY A 91 -5.06 4.73 -4.79
CA GLY A 91 -4.86 5.18 -6.16
C GLY A 91 -3.53 5.91 -6.39
N GLN A 92 -3.04 6.66 -5.40
CA GLN A 92 -1.71 7.30 -5.48
C GLN A 92 -0.58 6.28 -5.53
N LEU A 93 -0.63 5.24 -4.68
CA LEU A 93 0.32 4.12 -4.72
C LEU A 93 0.28 3.41 -6.07
N VAL A 94 -0.91 3.03 -6.55
CA VAL A 94 -1.09 2.36 -7.85
C VAL A 94 -0.48 3.17 -8.99
N ARG A 95 -0.71 4.49 -9.05
CA ARG A 95 -0.11 5.36 -10.08
C ARG A 95 1.41 5.45 -9.97
N HIS A 96 1.97 5.36 -8.77
CA HIS A 96 3.43 5.33 -8.60
C HIS A 96 3.98 3.98 -9.09
N ASP A 97 3.37 2.88 -8.68
CA ASP A 97 3.82 1.52 -9.01
C ASP A 97 3.67 1.19 -10.51
N ARG A 98 2.67 1.77 -11.19
CA ARG A 98 2.58 1.72 -12.67
C ARG A 98 3.77 2.37 -13.37
N ARG A 99 4.36 3.41 -12.78
CA ARG A 99 5.54 4.11 -13.31
C ARG A 99 6.85 3.43 -12.89
N HIS A 100 6.80 2.61 -11.83
CA HIS A 100 7.95 1.95 -11.21
C HIS A 100 7.63 0.48 -10.89
N PRO A 101 7.35 -0.35 -11.92
CA PRO A 101 6.88 -1.72 -11.72
C PRO A 101 7.92 -2.62 -11.04
N ASP A 102 9.20 -2.27 -11.12
CA ASP A 102 10.33 -2.93 -10.47
C ASP A 102 10.28 -2.87 -8.93
N LEU A 103 9.48 -1.97 -8.36
CA LEU A 103 9.39 -1.77 -6.92
C LEU A 103 8.20 -2.50 -6.27
N VAL A 104 7.31 -3.09 -7.07
CA VAL A 104 6.13 -3.87 -6.62
C VAL A 104 6.61 -5.14 -5.91
N ALA A 105 6.00 -5.45 -4.77
CA ALA A 105 6.38 -6.59 -3.94
C ALA A 105 5.36 -7.75 -4.00
N GLY A 106 4.09 -7.43 -4.21
CA GLY A 106 3.01 -8.40 -4.20
C GLY A 106 2.83 -9.14 -5.53
N PRO A 107 2.05 -10.24 -5.51
CA PRO A 107 1.91 -11.15 -6.65
C PRO A 107 1.05 -10.61 -7.80
N HIS A 108 0.31 -9.50 -7.60
CA HIS A 108 -0.55 -8.94 -8.65
C HIS A 108 -0.10 -7.54 -9.05
N HIS A 109 0.01 -7.33 -10.35
CA HIS A 109 0.38 -6.04 -10.92
C HIS A 109 -0.69 -4.97 -10.60
N PRO A 110 -0.34 -3.68 -10.47
CA PRO A 110 -1.29 -2.58 -10.29
C PRO A 110 -2.36 -2.43 -11.39
N ASP A 111 -2.19 -3.13 -12.52
CA ASP A 111 -3.15 -3.15 -13.65
C ASP A 111 -4.05 -4.39 -13.65
N ALA A 112 -3.88 -5.30 -12.69
CA ALA A 112 -4.69 -6.50 -12.61
C ALA A 112 -6.16 -6.11 -12.35
N SER A 113 -7.05 -6.47 -13.27
CA SER A 113 -8.50 -6.21 -13.19
C SER A 113 -9.17 -6.88 -11.97
N ALA A 114 -8.51 -7.85 -11.34
CA ALA A 114 -8.95 -8.50 -10.11
C ALA A 114 -8.92 -7.58 -8.87
N LEU A 115 -8.24 -6.43 -8.97
CA LEU A 115 -8.16 -5.44 -7.90
C LEU A 115 -9.38 -4.50 -8.01
N ALA A 116 -10.22 -4.50 -6.98
CA ALA A 116 -11.43 -3.68 -6.92
C ALA A 116 -11.15 -2.21 -7.30
N PRO A 117 -12.15 -1.45 -7.79
CA PRO A 117 -11.96 -0.07 -8.23
C PRO A 117 -11.38 0.87 -7.17
N ASP A 118 -11.58 0.54 -5.88
CA ASP A 118 -11.04 1.28 -4.75
C ASP A 118 -9.55 1.02 -4.48
N HIS A 119 -8.95 0.04 -5.17
CA HIS A 119 -7.56 -0.40 -5.05
C HIS A 119 -7.13 -0.83 -3.62
N ARG A 120 -8.06 -1.00 -2.68
CA ARG A 120 -7.73 -1.33 -1.27
C ARG A 120 -7.13 -2.72 -1.14
N ARG A 121 -7.60 -3.66 -1.97
CA ARG A 121 -7.02 -5.02 -2.08
C ARG A 121 -5.56 -4.99 -2.54
N TYR A 122 -5.21 -4.05 -3.43
CA TYR A 122 -3.84 -3.87 -3.89
C TYR A 122 -2.93 -3.44 -2.73
N VAL A 123 -3.38 -2.48 -1.92
CA VAL A 123 -2.61 -2.02 -0.76
C VAL A 123 -2.32 -3.17 0.21
N ARG A 124 -3.31 -4.04 0.48
CA ARG A 124 -3.16 -5.16 1.41
C ARG A 124 -2.12 -6.18 0.95
N GLN A 125 -2.14 -6.58 -0.33
CA GLN A 125 -1.10 -7.49 -0.84
C GLN A 125 0.30 -6.88 -0.77
N GLU A 126 0.42 -5.60 -1.11
CA GLU A 126 1.72 -4.93 -1.19
C GLU A 126 2.31 -4.77 0.20
N TYR A 127 1.46 -4.43 1.18
CA TYR A 127 1.88 -4.29 2.56
C TYR A 127 2.27 -5.64 3.17
N ALA A 128 1.48 -6.69 2.93
CA ALA A 128 1.79 -8.04 3.39
C ALA A 128 3.12 -8.56 2.80
N ALA A 129 3.33 -8.37 1.49
CA ALA A 129 4.56 -8.78 0.82
C ALA A 129 5.77 -7.95 1.30
N TRP A 130 5.61 -6.63 1.45
CA TRP A 130 6.65 -5.73 1.94
C TRP A 130 7.13 -6.08 3.35
N THR A 131 6.19 -6.38 4.26
CA THR A 131 6.50 -6.79 5.63
C THR A 131 7.14 -8.19 5.70
N THR A 132 6.65 -9.14 4.91
CA THR A 132 7.22 -10.50 4.83
C THR A 132 8.66 -10.50 4.29
N ALA A 133 8.98 -9.58 3.38
CA ALA A 133 10.34 -9.41 2.84
C ALA A 133 11.35 -8.82 3.85
N GLY A 134 10.96 -8.63 5.12
CA GLY A 134 11.85 -8.15 6.18
C GLY A 134 12.22 -6.67 6.05
N ARG A 135 11.47 -5.88 5.27
CA ARG A 135 11.70 -4.43 5.20
C ARG A 135 11.16 -3.79 6.50
N PRO A 136 11.98 -3.07 7.27
CA PRO A 136 11.69 -2.79 8.68
C PRO A 136 10.46 -1.93 8.92
N THR A 137 9.69 -2.29 9.95
CA THR A 137 8.66 -1.48 10.62
C THR A 137 9.25 -0.56 11.72
N THR A 138 10.51 -0.13 11.58
CA THR A 138 11.19 0.74 12.56
C THR A 138 10.46 2.06 12.76
#